data_AF-A0A2V8DLM6-F1
#
_entry.id   AF-A0A2V8DLM6-F1
#
_cell.length_a   1.000
_cell.length_b   1.000
_cell.length_c   1.000
_cell.angle_alpha   90.00
_cell.angle_beta   90.00
_cell.angle_gamma   90.00
#
_symmetry.space_group_name_H-M   'P 1'
#
loop_
_entity.id
_entity.type
_entity.pdbx_description
1 polymer ?
#
loop_
_entity_poly.entity_id
_entity_poly.type
_entity_poly.pdbx_seq_one_letter_code
_entity_poly.pdbx_strand_id
1 'polypeptide(L)'
;MPGIRDENVLESALARPQQKWHYAEETALATLAAAYGFGLVKNRPYRDGNKRIGLLAIATFLGINGYDLQATDADVVTQILALADNRVSEAELADWIRTHSRKQK
;
A
#
# COMPACT_ATOMS: atom_id res chain seq x y z
N MET A 1 -10.80 -19.20 -8.37
CA MET A 1 -9.49 -19.88 -8.24
C MET A 1 -8.88 -19.49 -6.90
N PRO A 2 -8.37 -20.43 -6.08
CA PRO A 2 -7.51 -20.03 -4.94
C PRO A 2 -6.20 -19.47 -5.52
N GLY A 3 -5.47 -18.55 -4.86
CA GLY A 3 -4.13 -18.29 -5.39
C GLY A 3 -3.36 -17.04 -5.04
N ILE A 4 -2.16 -17.32 -4.54
CA ILE A 4 -0.91 -16.70 -5.00
C ILE A 4 -0.65 -17.20 -6.44
N ARG A 5 -0.34 -16.26 -7.33
CA ARG A 5 0.11 -16.51 -8.71
C ARG A 5 1.62 -16.77 -8.72
N ASP A 6 2.36 -16.00 -7.93
CA ASP A 6 3.82 -16.06 -7.84
C ASP A 6 4.26 -15.66 -6.42
N GLU A 7 4.86 -16.61 -5.70
CA GLU A 7 5.32 -16.43 -4.32
C GLU A 7 6.50 -15.47 -4.22
N ASN A 8 7.44 -15.55 -5.16
CA ASN A 8 8.62 -14.69 -5.17
C ASN A 8 8.21 -13.22 -5.36
N VAL A 9 7.18 -12.99 -6.18
CA VAL A 9 6.60 -11.66 -6.37
C VAL A 9 5.92 -11.15 -5.10
N LEU A 10 5.26 -12.04 -4.35
CA LEU A 10 4.67 -11.69 -3.07
C LEU A 10 5.75 -11.33 -2.05
N GLU A 11 6.74 -12.20 -1.87
CA GLU A 11 7.87 -11.98 -0.97
C GLU A 11 8.60 -10.68 -1.29
N SER A 12 8.85 -10.41 -2.58
CA SER A 12 9.44 -9.15 -3.02
C SER A 12 8.59 -7.94 -2.63
N ALA A 13 7.26 -8.00 -2.84
CA ALA A 13 6.36 -6.91 -2.45
C ALA A 13 6.37 -6.66 -0.93
N LEU A 14 6.45 -7.72 -0.11
CA LEU A 14 6.48 -7.62 1.35
C LEU A 14 7.85 -7.20 1.91
N ALA A 15 8.93 -7.49 1.20
CA ALA A 15 10.29 -7.10 1.59
C ALA A 15 10.58 -5.61 1.32
N ARG A 16 9.97 -5.01 0.28
CA ARG A 16 10.16 -3.59 -0.09
C ARG A 16 10.03 -2.59 1.08
N PRO A 17 8.93 -2.56 1.85
CA PRO A 17 8.79 -1.64 2.97
C PRO A 17 9.82 -1.91 4.08
N GLN A 18 10.18 -3.18 4.33
CA GLN A 18 11.21 -3.53 5.32
C GLN A 18 12.57 -2.98 4.90
N GLN A 19 12.94 -3.14 3.64
CA GLN A 19 14.18 -2.57 3.10
C GLN A 19 14.19 -1.04 3.21
N LYS A 20 13.09 -0.36 2.86
CA LYS A 20 12.99 1.10 3.02
C LYS A 20 13.18 1.52 4.48
N TRP A 21 12.53 0.83 5.42
CA TRP A 21 12.69 1.10 6.85
C TRP A 21 14.12 0.92 7.34
N HIS A 22 14.81 -0.13 6.88
CA HIS A 22 16.18 -0.41 7.32
C HIS A 22 17.23 0.55 6.77
N TYR A 23 17.03 1.09 5.55
CA TYR A 23 18.05 1.84 4.83
C TYR A 23 17.81 3.36 4.75
N ALA A 24 16.62 3.85 5.10
CA ALA A 24 16.38 5.29 5.15
C ALA A 24 16.53 5.82 6.58
N GLU A 25 17.23 6.96 6.72
CA GLU A 25 17.50 7.60 8.02
C GLU A 25 16.23 7.94 8.79
N GLU A 26 15.19 8.39 8.07
CA GLU A 26 13.85 8.59 8.61
C GLU A 26 12.83 8.24 7.53
N THR A 27 11.90 7.32 7.82
CA THR A 27 10.83 6.95 6.88
C THR A 27 9.47 7.22 7.50
N ALA A 28 8.71 8.13 6.87
CA ALA A 28 7.32 8.34 7.24
C ALA A 28 6.51 7.05 7.05
N LEU A 29 5.62 6.73 8.00
CA LEU A 29 4.73 5.56 7.94
C LEU A 29 3.92 5.51 6.64
N ALA A 30 3.49 6.66 6.13
CA ALA A 30 2.79 6.76 4.86
C ALA A 30 3.62 6.22 3.67
N THR A 31 4.93 6.41 3.68
CA THR A 31 5.85 5.88 2.67
C THR A 31 5.94 4.35 2.73
N LEU A 32 5.96 3.77 3.92
CA LEU A 32 5.97 2.31 4.11
C LEU A 32 4.62 1.69 3.70
N ALA A 33 3.52 2.34 4.10
CA ALA A 33 2.17 1.93 3.71
C ALA A 33 2.01 1.93 2.18
N ALA A 34 2.46 3.01 1.53
CA ALA A 34 2.47 3.13 0.07
C ALA A 34 3.32 2.04 -0.59
N ALA A 35 4.49 1.69 -0.02
CA ALA A 35 5.34 0.63 -0.55
C ALA A 35 4.67 -0.75 -0.52
N TYR A 36 3.94 -1.09 0.55
CA TYR A 36 3.11 -2.29 0.60
C TYR A 36 2.03 -2.27 -0.49
N GLY A 37 1.24 -1.20 -0.54
CA GLY A 37 0.15 -1.07 -1.51
C GLY A 37 0.62 -1.12 -2.95
N PHE A 38 1.69 -0.39 -3.29
CA PHE A 38 2.30 -0.36 -4.61
C PHE A 38 2.80 -1.75 -5.02
N GLY A 39 3.58 -2.43 -4.17
CA GLY A 39 4.11 -3.77 -4.49
C GLY A 39 2.99 -4.77 -4.79
N LEU A 40 1.95 -4.79 -3.95
CA LEU A 40 0.81 -5.71 -4.10
C LEU A 40 -0.06 -5.37 -5.32
N VAL A 41 -0.28 -4.08 -5.61
CA VAL A 41 -1.12 -3.66 -6.73
C VAL A 41 -0.40 -3.81 -8.08
N LYS A 42 0.87 -3.40 -8.15
CA LYS A 42 1.63 -3.36 -9.41
C LYS A 42 2.18 -4.70 -9.80
N ASN A 43 2.74 -5.45 -8.85
CA ASN A 43 3.41 -6.71 -9.18
C ASN A 43 2.42 -7.87 -9.31
N ARG A 44 1.18 -7.67 -8.84
CA ARG A 44 0.06 -8.61 -8.96
C ARG A 44 0.40 -10.04 -8.49
N PRO A 45 0.89 -10.23 -7.25
CA PRO A 45 1.28 -11.56 -6.76
C PRO A 45 0.13 -12.56 -6.66
N TYR A 46 -1.14 -12.11 -6.64
CA TYR A 46 -2.32 -12.97 -6.58
C TYR A 46 -2.97 -13.13 -7.95
N ARG A 47 -3.73 -14.21 -8.14
CA ARG A 47 -4.50 -14.42 -9.38
C ARG A 47 -5.63 -13.40 -9.55
N ASP A 48 -6.25 -13.00 -8.45
CA ASP A 48 -7.25 -11.93 -8.38
C ASP A 48 -7.12 -11.21 -7.03
N GLY A 49 -7.72 -10.03 -6.91
CA GLY A 49 -7.84 -9.32 -5.64
C GLY A 49 -6.68 -8.39 -5.32
N ASN A 50 -5.62 -8.33 -6.13
CA ASN A 50 -4.42 -7.50 -5.89
C ASN A 50 -4.73 -6.06 -5.47
N LYS A 51 -5.73 -5.41 -6.09
CA LYS A 51 -6.19 -4.05 -5.72
C LYS A 51 -6.77 -3.99 -4.30
N ARG A 52 -7.66 -4.93 -3.97
CA ARG A 52 -8.31 -5.05 -2.65
C ARG A 52 -7.28 -5.41 -1.57
N ILE A 53 -6.38 -6.34 -1.87
CA ILE A 53 -5.32 -6.77 -0.97
C ILE A 53 -4.31 -5.63 -0.72
N GLY A 54 -3.90 -4.90 -1.76
CA GLY A 54 -3.01 -3.74 -1.61
C GLY A 54 -3.64 -2.63 -0.77
N LEU A 55 -4.93 -2.35 -0.97
CA LEU A 55 -5.67 -1.42 -0.10
C LEU A 55 -5.71 -1.91 1.35
N LEU A 56 -6.08 -3.18 1.56
CA LEU A 56 -6.16 -3.73 2.91
C LEU A 56 -4.79 -3.73 3.60
N ALA A 57 -3.70 -3.95 2.87
CA ALA A 57 -2.35 -3.87 3.40
C ALA A 57 -1.99 -2.44 3.84
N ILE A 58 -2.35 -1.42 3.06
CA ILE A 58 -2.20 -0.01 3.46
C ILE A 58 -2.96 0.26 4.76
N ALA A 59 -4.26 -0.04 4.79
CA ALA A 59 -5.13 0.24 5.93
C ALA A 59 -4.68 -0.52 7.19
N THR A 60 -4.36 -1.80 7.04
CA THR A 60 -3.88 -2.64 8.15
C THR A 60 -2.55 -2.14 8.70
N PHE A 61 -1.59 -1.79 7.84
CA PHE A 61 -0.30 -1.27 8.28
C PHE A 61 -0.47 0.04 9.05
N LEU A 62 -1.28 0.97 8.56
CA LEU A 62 -1.58 2.22 9.27
C LEU A 62 -2.25 1.94 10.62
N GLY A 63 -3.25 1.06 10.66
CA GLY A 63 -3.99 0.71 11.86
C GLY A 63 -3.11 0.08 12.95
N ILE A 64 -2.21 -0.82 12.59
CA ILE A 64 -1.24 -1.43 13.54
C ILE A 64 -0.28 -0.36 14.12
N ASN A 65 -0.03 0.71 13.37
CA ASN A 65 0.80 1.85 13.80
C ASN A 65 -0.01 2.98 14.46
N GLY A 66 -1.29 2.76 14.75
CA GLY A 66 -2.16 3.73 15.42
C GLY A 66 -2.60 4.88 14.52
N TYR A 67 -2.75 4.65 13.22
CA TYR A 67 -3.29 5.61 12.26
C TYR A 67 -4.53 5.06 11.55
N ASP A 68 -5.53 5.91 11.37
CA ASP A 68 -6.69 5.64 10.53
C ASP A 68 -6.57 6.37 9.20
N LEU A 69 -6.93 5.67 8.11
CA LEU A 69 -7.08 6.27 6.80
C LEU A 69 -8.46 6.95 6.71
N GLN A 70 -8.48 8.28 6.81
CA GLN A 70 -9.64 9.14 6.68
C GLN A 70 -9.85 9.56 5.22
N ALA A 71 -10.42 8.66 4.44
CA ALA A 71 -10.87 8.92 3.08
C ALA A 71 -12.20 8.21 2.83
N THR A 72 -13.03 8.72 1.93
CA THR A 72 -14.26 8.03 1.56
C THR A 72 -13.95 6.77 0.77
N ASP A 73 -14.86 5.79 0.75
CA ASP A 73 -14.71 4.58 -0.08
C ASP A 73 -14.49 4.95 -1.56
N ALA A 74 -15.14 6.00 -2.05
CA ALA A 74 -14.99 6.49 -3.42
C ALA A 74 -13.58 7.02 -3.70
N ASP A 75 -13.00 7.80 -2.76
CA ASP A 75 -11.65 8.34 -2.89
C ASP A 75 -10.61 7.22 -2.88
N VAL A 76 -10.76 6.28 -1.95
CA VAL A 76 -9.89 5.12 -1.83
C VAL A 76 -9.90 4.27 -3.11
N VAL A 77 -11.09 3.97 -3.63
CA VAL A 77 -11.24 3.22 -4.88
C VAL A 77 -10.59 3.97 -6.05
N THR A 78 -10.85 5.28 -6.15
CA THR A 78 -10.28 6.14 -7.20
C THR A 78 -8.75 6.10 -7.15
N GLN A 79 -8.16 6.24 -5.96
CA GLN A 79 -6.71 6.25 -5.78
C GLN A 79 -6.07 4.90 -6.14
N ILE A 80 -6.65 3.78 -5.69
CA ILE A 80 -6.13 2.44 -5.97
C ILE A 80 -6.27 2.06 -7.44
N LEU A 81 -7.35 2.50 -8.11
CA LEU A 81 -7.49 2.32 -9.56
C LEU A 81 -6.45 3.16 -10.32
N ALA A 82 -6.25 4.42 -9.95
CA ALA A 82 -5.23 5.27 -10.56
C ALA A 82 -3.82 4.67 -10.42
N LEU A 83 -3.50 4.11 -9.24
CA LEU A 83 -2.25 3.37 -9.00
C LEU A 83 -2.11 2.15 -9.93
N ALA A 84 -3.17 1.34 -10.04
CA ALA A 84 -3.19 0.16 -10.90
C ALA A 84 -2.94 0.53 -12.38
N ASP A 85 -3.48 1.66 -12.82
CA ASP A 85 -3.39 2.20 -14.17
C ASP A 85 -2.09 2.98 -14.46
N ASN A 86 -1.15 3.09 -13.51
CA ASN A 86 0.05 3.94 -13.60
C ASN A 86 -0.21 5.45 -13.66
N ARG A 87 -1.40 5.90 -13.27
CA ARG A 87 -1.74 7.34 -13.17
C ARG A 87 -1.27 7.96 -11.86
N VAL A 88 -0.93 7.13 -10.87
CA VAL A 88 -0.37 7.51 -9.57
C VAL A 88 0.87 6.67 -9.32
N SER A 89 1.97 7.33 -8.97
CA SER A 89 3.24 6.73 -8.56
C SER A 89 3.22 6.29 -7.08
N GLU A 90 4.24 5.53 -6.67
CA GLU A 90 4.42 5.14 -5.26
C GLU A 90 4.56 6.37 -4.34
N ALA A 91 5.25 7.41 -4.81
CA ALA A 91 5.46 8.64 -4.04
C ALA A 91 4.15 9.44 -3.90
N GLU A 92 3.40 9.62 -4.99
CA GLU A 92 2.10 10.31 -4.95
C GLU A 92 1.08 9.55 -4.08
N LEU A 93 1.15 8.21 -4.06
CA LEU A 93 0.36 7.41 -3.14
C LEU A 93 0.75 7.69 -1.68
N ALA A 94 2.06 7.77 -1.37
CA ALA A 94 2.53 8.10 -0.03
C ALA A 94 2.05 9.48 0.43
N ASP A 95 2.09 10.48 -0.46
CA ASP A 95 1.63 11.84 -0.16
C ASP A 95 0.12 11.89 0.05
N TRP A 96 -0.64 11.16 -0.77
CA TRP A 96 -2.08 11.00 -0.59
C TRP A 96 -2.40 10.34 0.76
N ILE A 97 -1.73 9.23 1.11
CA ILE A 97 -1.90 8.56 2.41
C ILE A 97 -1.58 9.53 3.55
N ARG A 98 -0.48 10.27 3.46
CA ARG A 98 -0.07 11.23 4.50
C ARG A 98 -1.15 12.28 4.76
N THR A 99 -1.75 12.81 3.69
CA THR A 99 -2.79 13.84 3.78
C THR A 99 -4.09 13.28 4.38
N HIS A 100 -4.40 12.01 4.07
CA HIS A 100 -5.62 11.32 4.48
C HIS A 100 -5.43 10.39 5.70
N SER A 101 -4.33 10.50 6.45
CA SER A 101 -4.12 9.70 7.67
C SER A 101 -4.22 10.57 8.92
N ARG A 102 -4.80 10.02 9.98
CA ARG A 102 -4.86 10.65 11.31
C ARG A 102 -4.52 9.64 12.39
N LYS A 103 -3.86 10.10 13.45
CA LYS A 103 -3.55 9.25 14.60
C LYS A 103 -4.85 8.88 15.32
N GLN A 104 -5.00 7.60 15.67
CA GLN A 104 -6.08 7.10 16.51
C GLN A 104 -6.04 7.82 17.87
N LYS A 105 -7.21 8.16 18.40
CA LYS A 105 -7.35 8.80 19.71
C LYS A 105 -7.18 7.81 20.85
#